data_AF-A0A1Y1HY59-F1
#
_entry.id   AF-A0A1Y1HY59-F1
#
_cell.length_a   1.000
_cell.length_b   1.000
_cell.length_c   1.000
_cell.angle_alpha   90.00
_cell.angle_beta   90.00
_cell.angle_gamma   90.00
#
_symmetry.space_group_name_H-M   'P 1'
#
loop_
_entity.id
_entity.type
_entity.pdbx_description
1 polymer ?
#
loop_
_entity_poly.entity_id
_entity_poly.type
_entity_poly.pdbx_seq_one_letter_code
_entity_poly.pdbx_strand_id
1 'polypeptide(L)'
;MMEKILDLTVERYAALLTSNDADQLKVAYDLLPELYGGSYRNGRGEAFARVVQEIAAYQGGRVLKRLLPSTLGRSFETSLTEGLRHFTYSILALAMLTSSKVVVERYLREGSGPDEKENAREILSRLLRLTVRIARTLQGDRAYSTFRTLVIIPSLECLTNFARGSKIFRNAMKECAENGSIFEQYKALLFAESSADESPASETKMVRFHLASMAVSLAFSADSQMWALDMGLLKLVAAIYEATPLRELSKPSERRRSPAFRCNQILLRLLESKETAEKLRAHNALAGFRPHRRKINGAEPEHNTWALFERRFQGLDEPWGTKLSAEAWKDEEQGWNGYLRVPVVCSWKLCAAGREPLLGKGYSRCSRCQVARYCSKEHQKLHWVTHKVHYETKQGKEVGGVGSVSVIPHCGIRV
;
A
#
# COMPACT_ATOMS: atom_id res chain seq x y z
N MET A 1 27.26 12.70 13.33
CA MET A 1 26.02 12.96 14.10
C MET A 1 24.79 12.33 13.45
N MET A 2 24.49 12.60 12.16
CA MET A 2 23.31 12.06 11.46
C MET A 2 23.16 10.53 11.45
N GLU A 3 24.27 9.78 11.39
CA GLU A 3 24.26 8.30 11.43
C GLU A 3 23.66 7.75 12.71
N LYS A 4 24.18 8.19 13.86
CA LYS A 4 23.68 7.77 15.17
C LYS A 4 22.20 8.08 15.35
N ILE A 5 21.72 9.17 14.75
CA ILE A 5 20.30 9.55 14.82
C ILE A 5 19.42 8.54 14.08
N LEU A 6 19.83 8.08 12.89
CA LEU A 6 19.05 7.10 12.11
C LEU A 6 18.96 5.77 12.85
N ASP A 7 20.08 5.23 13.33
CA ASP A 7 20.13 3.93 13.99
C ASP A 7 19.28 3.93 15.27
N LEU A 8 19.43 4.96 16.12
CA LEU A 8 18.60 5.16 17.32
C LEU A 8 17.11 5.30 16.97
N THR A 9 16.80 5.95 15.85
CA THR A 9 15.41 6.06 15.38
C THR A 9 14.87 4.69 15.00
N VAL A 10 15.59 3.92 14.18
CA VAL A 10 15.18 2.57 13.75
C VAL A 10 15.01 1.64 14.94
N GLU A 11 15.95 1.65 15.89
CA GLU A 11 15.88 0.86 17.12
C GLU A 11 14.65 1.22 17.97
N ARG A 12 14.37 2.52 18.15
CA ARG A 12 13.19 3.00 18.87
C ARG A 12 11.89 2.50 18.21
N TYR A 13 11.75 2.68 16.89
CA TYR A 13 10.54 2.19 16.19
C TYR A 13 10.45 0.68 16.24
N ALA A 14 11.56 -0.05 16.06
CA ALA A 14 11.55 -1.51 16.12
C ALA A 14 11.13 -2.03 17.49
N ALA A 15 11.61 -1.41 18.58
CA ALA A 15 11.20 -1.76 19.94
C ALA A 15 9.70 -1.54 20.14
N LEU A 16 9.17 -0.36 19.76
CA LEU A 16 7.75 -0.04 19.91
C LEU A 16 6.86 -0.95 19.04
N LEU A 17 7.23 -1.17 17.78
CA LEU A 17 6.48 -1.99 16.82
C LEU A 17 6.52 -3.49 17.12
N THR A 18 7.47 -3.94 17.96
CA THR A 18 7.56 -5.35 18.38
C THR A 18 6.98 -5.62 19.77
N SER A 19 6.44 -4.58 20.42
CA SER A 19 5.83 -4.70 21.74
C SER A 19 4.58 -5.59 21.74
N ASN A 20 4.27 -6.15 22.90
CA ASN A 20 2.96 -6.78 23.17
C ASN A 20 1.96 -5.76 23.76
N ASP A 21 2.42 -4.56 24.11
CA ASP A 21 1.62 -3.49 24.72
C ASP A 21 0.98 -2.64 23.61
N ALA A 22 -0.35 -2.55 23.57
CA ALA A 22 -1.05 -1.76 22.56
C ALA A 22 -0.73 -0.26 22.66
N ASP A 23 -0.40 0.25 23.85
CA ASP A 23 -0.04 1.66 24.02
C ASP A 23 1.31 1.98 23.40
N GLN A 24 2.27 1.06 23.46
CA GLN A 24 3.54 1.21 22.76
C GLN A 24 3.36 1.15 21.23
N LEU A 25 2.48 0.27 20.74
CA LEU A 25 2.12 0.24 19.32
C LEU A 25 1.43 1.53 18.87
N LYS A 26 0.54 2.08 19.70
CA LYS A 26 -0.09 3.38 19.46
C LYS A 26 0.97 4.47 19.33
N VAL A 27 1.91 4.54 20.26
CA VAL A 27 3.03 5.51 20.21
C VAL A 27 3.84 5.32 18.93
N ALA A 28 4.13 4.08 18.54
CA ALA A 28 4.83 3.80 17.29
C ALA A 28 4.06 4.35 16.08
N TYR A 29 2.75 4.08 16.03
CA TYR A 29 1.85 4.55 15.00
C TYR A 29 1.82 6.08 14.95
N ASP A 30 1.59 6.76 16.08
CA ASP A 30 1.51 8.23 16.13
C ASP A 30 2.79 8.92 15.63
N LEU A 31 3.95 8.31 15.88
CA LEU A 31 5.25 8.81 15.43
C LEU A 31 5.49 8.62 13.92
N LEU A 32 4.85 7.65 13.25
CA LEU A 32 5.09 7.38 11.83
C LEU A 32 4.58 8.53 10.92
N PRO A 33 3.36 9.09 11.09
CA PRO A 33 2.88 10.24 10.34
C PRO A 33 3.72 11.49 10.55
N GLU A 34 4.22 11.72 11.76
CA GLU A 34 5.11 12.85 12.06
C GLU A 34 6.42 12.75 11.28
N LEU A 35 7.03 11.56 11.27
CA LEU A 35 8.23 11.27 10.49
C LEU A 35 7.99 11.46 8.99
N TYR A 36 6.83 10.99 8.49
CA TYR A 36 6.45 11.18 7.09
C TYR A 36 6.25 12.67 6.76
N GLY A 37 5.49 13.38 7.59
CA GLY A 37 5.16 14.80 7.41
C GLY A 37 6.39 15.70 7.42
N GLY A 38 7.33 15.47 8.34
CA GLY A 38 8.62 16.17 8.37
C GLY A 38 9.46 15.88 7.12
N SER A 39 9.51 14.63 6.69
CA SER A 39 10.25 14.19 5.49
C SER A 39 9.67 14.77 4.18
N TYR A 40 8.35 14.96 4.11
CA TYR A 40 7.70 15.52 2.93
C TYR A 40 7.94 17.03 2.80
N ARG A 41 7.88 17.78 3.91
CA ARG A 41 8.21 19.22 3.93
C ARG A 41 9.65 19.50 3.51
N ASN A 42 10.57 18.58 3.84
CA ASN A 42 11.98 18.66 3.49
C ASN A 42 12.33 18.05 2.13
N GLY A 43 11.32 17.65 1.34
CA GLY A 43 11.45 17.68 -0.11
C GLY A 43 11.69 16.37 -0.85
N ARG A 44 11.20 15.20 -0.35
CA ARG A 44 10.87 14.02 -1.20
C ARG A 44 10.39 12.75 -0.47
N GLY A 45 10.25 12.76 0.86
CA GLY A 45 9.86 11.54 1.59
C GLY A 45 11.02 10.55 1.81
N GLU A 46 12.25 10.90 1.42
CA GLU A 46 13.42 10.01 1.46
C GLU A 46 13.84 9.60 2.88
N ALA A 47 13.71 10.49 3.87
CA ALA A 47 14.05 10.17 5.25
C ALA A 47 13.11 9.09 5.82
N PHE A 48 11.80 9.26 5.62
CA PHE A 48 10.80 8.24 5.95
C PHE A 48 11.08 6.93 5.21
N ALA A 49 11.32 6.99 3.89
CA ALA A 49 11.65 5.81 3.08
C ALA A 49 12.83 5.01 3.66
N ARG A 50 13.90 5.70 4.04
CA ARG A 50 15.08 5.08 4.63
C ARG A 50 14.76 4.41 5.96
N VAL A 51 14.06 5.10 6.86
CA VAL A 51 13.65 4.53 8.15
C VAL A 51 12.81 3.28 7.97
N VAL A 52 11.79 3.30 7.10
CA VAL A 52 10.93 2.10 6.90
C VAL A 52 11.65 0.95 6.21
N GLN A 53 12.62 1.22 5.31
CA GLN A 53 13.48 0.20 4.72
C GLN A 53 14.38 -0.46 5.78
N GLU A 54 14.96 0.32 6.70
CA GLU A 54 15.79 -0.22 7.78
C GLU A 54 14.96 -0.95 8.84
N ILE A 55 13.75 -0.46 9.17
CA ILE A 55 12.78 -1.20 10.01
C ILE A 55 12.45 -2.57 9.38
N ALA A 56 12.30 -2.64 8.05
CA ALA A 56 12.08 -3.90 7.35
C ALA A 56 13.29 -4.85 7.40
N ALA A 57 14.50 -4.30 7.47
CA ALA A 57 15.74 -5.07 7.58
C ALA A 57 16.03 -5.50 9.03
N TYR A 58 15.52 -4.77 10.01
CA TYR A 58 15.88 -4.87 11.42
C TYR A 58 15.82 -6.30 11.95
N GLN A 59 16.96 -6.79 12.44
CA GLN A 59 17.15 -8.16 12.97
C GLN A 59 16.57 -9.24 12.06
N GLY A 60 16.80 -9.12 10.74
CA GLY A 60 16.28 -10.07 9.76
C GLY A 60 14.75 -10.04 9.64
N GLY A 61 14.16 -8.84 9.69
CA GLY A 61 12.73 -8.59 9.52
C GLY A 61 11.88 -8.93 10.74
N ARG A 62 12.46 -8.88 11.95
CA ARG A 62 11.76 -9.19 13.21
C ARG A 62 10.48 -8.37 13.38
N VAL A 63 10.53 -7.09 13.00
CA VAL A 63 9.37 -6.18 13.08
C VAL A 63 8.21 -6.70 12.22
N LEU A 64 8.48 -7.05 10.96
CA LEU A 64 7.47 -7.54 10.04
C LEU A 64 6.89 -8.89 10.48
N LYS A 65 7.75 -9.82 10.91
CA LYS A 65 7.36 -11.12 11.46
C LYS A 65 6.47 -11.01 12.70
N ARG A 66 6.58 -9.91 13.44
CA ARG A 66 5.77 -9.65 14.64
C ARG A 66 4.44 -8.96 14.31
N LEU A 67 4.45 -7.96 13.43
CA LEU A 67 3.24 -7.27 12.99
C LEU A 67 2.31 -8.17 12.19
N LEU A 68 2.86 -9.11 11.41
CA LEU A 68 2.08 -10.00 10.55
C LEU A 68 1.06 -10.87 11.30
N PRO A 69 1.44 -11.74 12.25
CA PRO A 69 0.46 -12.51 13.01
C PRO A 69 -0.51 -11.61 13.81
N SER A 70 -0.03 -10.46 14.27
CA SER A 70 -0.81 -9.50 15.06
C SER A 70 -1.91 -8.82 14.25
N THR A 71 -1.67 -8.58 12.95
CA THR A 71 -2.65 -8.00 12.01
C THR A 71 -3.53 -9.04 11.34
N LEU A 72 -3.11 -10.30 11.30
CA LEU A 72 -3.81 -11.32 10.55
C LEU A 72 -4.61 -12.30 11.40
N GLY A 73 -4.48 -12.30 12.73
CA GLY A 73 -5.44 -12.99 13.60
C GLY A 73 -4.82 -13.87 14.66
N ARG A 74 -4.19 -13.25 15.67
CA ARG A 74 -4.14 -13.90 16.99
C ARG A 74 -5.56 -13.96 17.56
N SER A 75 -5.93 -15.10 18.14
CA SER A 75 -7.02 -15.18 19.12
C SER A 75 -6.67 -14.21 20.25
N PHE A 76 -7.55 -13.27 20.54
CA PHE A 76 -7.34 -12.32 21.64
C PHE A 76 -7.62 -13.05 22.96
N GLU A 77 -6.62 -13.76 23.48
CA GLU A 77 -6.75 -14.65 24.64
C GLU A 77 -6.87 -13.93 25.99
N THR A 78 -6.47 -12.66 26.09
CA THR A 78 -6.31 -11.97 27.38
C THR A 78 -7.40 -10.94 27.70
N SER A 79 -7.90 -10.18 26.73
CA SER A 79 -9.16 -9.41 26.82
C SER A 79 -9.60 -8.93 25.42
N LEU A 80 -10.90 -8.82 25.18
CA LEU A 80 -11.44 -8.32 23.90
C LEU A 80 -10.94 -6.90 23.61
N THR A 81 -10.97 -6.01 24.61
CA THR A 81 -10.58 -4.60 24.44
C THR A 81 -9.11 -4.44 24.08
N GLU A 82 -8.20 -5.05 24.85
CA GLU A 82 -6.76 -4.90 24.61
C GLU A 82 -6.34 -5.58 23.30
N GLY A 83 -6.95 -6.73 23.01
CA GLY A 83 -6.76 -7.40 21.74
C GLY A 83 -7.15 -6.53 20.55
N LEU A 84 -8.33 -5.91 20.59
CA LEU A 84 -8.80 -5.01 19.54
C LEU A 84 -7.87 -3.81 19.38
N ARG A 85 -7.42 -3.16 20.46
CA ARG A 85 -6.47 -2.04 20.41
C ARG A 85 -5.16 -2.47 19.75
N HIS A 86 -4.58 -3.58 20.20
CA HIS A 86 -3.34 -4.11 19.65
C HIS A 86 -3.47 -4.39 18.15
N PHE A 87 -4.57 -5.01 17.73
CA PHE A 87 -4.87 -5.26 16.32
C PHE A 87 -5.00 -3.96 15.52
N THR A 88 -5.78 -3.00 16.00
CA THR A 88 -6.00 -1.70 15.36
C THR A 88 -4.67 -0.97 15.13
N TYR A 89 -3.83 -0.83 16.15
CA TYR A 89 -2.54 -0.15 15.98
C TYR A 89 -1.56 -0.95 15.12
N SER A 90 -1.61 -2.28 15.17
CA SER A 90 -0.81 -3.12 14.29
C SER A 90 -1.18 -2.92 12.82
N ILE A 91 -2.48 -2.87 12.47
CA ILE A 91 -2.91 -2.73 11.07
C ILE A 91 -2.65 -1.32 10.55
N LEU A 92 -2.81 -0.31 11.40
CA LEU A 92 -2.46 1.08 11.09
C LEU A 92 -0.96 1.23 10.80
N ALA A 93 -0.10 0.68 11.67
CA ALA A 93 1.34 0.67 11.44
C ALA A 93 1.71 -0.11 10.16
N LEU A 94 1.08 -1.26 9.92
CA LEU A 94 1.32 -2.06 8.73
C LEU A 94 0.92 -1.31 7.45
N ALA A 95 -0.21 -0.61 7.43
CA ALA A 95 -0.64 0.20 6.29
C ALA A 95 0.40 1.28 5.95
N MET A 96 0.96 1.93 6.97
CA MET A 96 2.04 2.90 6.77
C MET A 96 3.34 2.28 6.28
N LEU A 97 3.78 1.16 6.87
CA LEU A 97 5.03 0.51 6.49
C LEU A 97 4.96 -0.06 5.06
N THR A 98 3.84 -0.70 4.70
CA THR A 98 3.62 -1.28 3.36
C THR A 98 3.54 -0.22 2.27
N SER A 99 3.45 1.07 2.61
CA SER A 99 3.64 2.13 1.64
C SER A 99 5.04 2.13 0.99
N SER A 100 6.01 1.41 1.57
CA SER A 100 7.29 1.11 0.92
C SER A 100 7.24 -0.21 0.14
N LYS A 101 7.61 -0.17 -1.14
CA LYS A 101 7.76 -1.37 -1.98
C LYS A 101 8.72 -2.38 -1.36
N VAL A 102 9.79 -1.92 -0.72
CA VAL A 102 10.78 -2.80 -0.09
C VAL A 102 10.18 -3.57 1.09
N VAL A 103 9.32 -2.91 1.88
CA VAL A 103 8.57 -3.58 2.95
C VAL A 103 7.68 -4.65 2.36
N VAL A 104 6.89 -4.34 1.32
CA VAL A 104 6.00 -5.30 0.64
C VAL A 104 6.76 -6.53 0.14
N GLU A 105 7.85 -6.33 -0.61
CA GLU A 105 8.66 -7.44 -1.15
C GLU A 105 9.26 -8.30 -0.03
N ARG A 106 9.71 -7.67 1.08
CA ARG A 106 10.27 -8.39 2.22
C ARG A 106 9.19 -9.21 2.93
N TYR A 107 8.03 -8.61 3.11
CA TYR A 107 6.90 -9.22 3.80
C TYR A 107 6.39 -10.48 3.11
N LEU A 108 6.32 -10.46 1.77
CA LEU A 108 5.97 -11.65 0.99
C LEU A 108 7.00 -12.76 1.11
N ARG A 109 8.29 -12.43 1.25
CA ARG A 109 9.36 -13.43 1.37
C ARG A 109 9.47 -14.06 2.74
N GLU A 110 9.21 -13.28 3.79
CA GLU A 110 9.38 -13.72 5.18
C GLU A 110 8.08 -14.08 5.89
N GLY A 111 6.97 -14.17 5.16
CA GLY A 111 5.72 -14.68 5.70
C GLY A 111 5.84 -16.16 6.11
N SER A 112 4.82 -16.65 6.80
CA SER A 112 4.81 -18.00 7.38
C SER A 112 4.61 -19.13 6.36
N GLY A 113 4.19 -18.81 5.14
CA GLY A 113 3.98 -19.76 4.05
C GLY A 113 5.29 -20.25 3.42
N PRO A 114 5.23 -21.36 2.67
CA PRO A 114 6.39 -22.00 2.04
C PRO A 114 7.05 -21.15 0.96
N ASP A 115 6.31 -20.22 0.35
CA ASP A 115 6.81 -19.32 -0.69
C ASP A 115 6.10 -17.96 -0.71
N GLU A 116 6.60 -17.04 -1.56
CA GLU A 116 6.05 -15.69 -1.72
C GLU A 116 4.59 -15.69 -2.22
N LYS A 117 4.18 -16.74 -2.94
CA LYS A 117 2.85 -16.86 -3.56
C LYS A 117 1.80 -17.24 -2.50
N GLU A 118 2.10 -18.23 -1.67
CA GLU A 118 1.22 -18.64 -0.58
C GLU A 118 1.10 -17.53 0.47
N ASN A 119 2.20 -16.84 0.78
CA ASN A 119 2.18 -15.66 1.62
C ASN A 119 1.26 -14.57 1.05
N ALA A 120 1.32 -14.31 -0.26
CA ALA A 120 0.44 -13.34 -0.92
C ALA A 120 -1.03 -13.74 -0.82
N ARG A 121 -1.38 -15.02 -1.06
CA ARG A 121 -2.76 -15.52 -0.94
C ARG A 121 -3.29 -15.39 0.47
N GLU A 122 -2.48 -15.74 1.46
CA GLU A 122 -2.89 -15.68 2.86
C GLU A 122 -3.15 -14.24 3.31
N ILE A 123 -2.24 -13.31 2.99
CA ILE A 123 -2.41 -11.88 3.26
C ILE A 123 -3.68 -11.36 2.59
N LEU A 124 -3.87 -11.69 1.31
CA LEU A 124 -5.04 -11.27 0.54
C LEU A 124 -6.33 -11.79 1.18
N SER A 125 -6.43 -13.11 1.38
CA SER A 125 -7.59 -13.79 1.96
C SER A 125 -7.98 -13.20 3.31
N ARG A 126 -7.00 -13.00 4.19
CA ARG A 126 -7.25 -12.46 5.54
C ARG A 126 -7.66 -11.00 5.52
N LEU A 127 -6.96 -10.13 4.79
CA LEU A 127 -7.33 -8.71 4.70
C LEU A 127 -8.70 -8.50 4.05
N LEU A 128 -9.02 -9.26 2.99
CA LEU A 128 -10.37 -9.20 2.40
C LEU A 128 -11.43 -9.74 3.35
N ARG A 129 -11.21 -10.91 3.96
CA ARG A 129 -12.15 -11.49 4.91
C ARG A 129 -12.42 -10.54 6.07
N LEU A 130 -11.38 -9.93 6.64
CA LEU A 130 -11.50 -8.93 7.70
C LEU A 130 -12.36 -7.75 7.23
N THR A 131 -12.01 -7.15 6.07
CA THR A 131 -12.73 -6.00 5.51
C THR A 131 -14.21 -6.30 5.27
N VAL A 132 -14.50 -7.40 4.57
CA VAL A 132 -15.88 -7.77 4.19
C VAL A 132 -16.69 -8.23 5.39
N ARG A 133 -16.09 -9.02 6.30
CA ARG A 133 -16.78 -9.49 7.51
C ARG A 133 -17.17 -8.30 8.36
N ILE A 134 -16.24 -7.39 8.66
CA ILE A 134 -16.47 -6.23 9.52
C ILE A 134 -17.51 -5.29 8.91
N ALA A 135 -17.43 -5.04 7.60
CA ALA A 135 -18.42 -4.21 6.90
C ALA A 135 -19.84 -4.78 7.01
N ARG A 136 -20.00 -6.11 6.97
CA ARG A 136 -21.31 -6.78 7.07
C ARG A 136 -21.80 -6.91 8.51
N THR A 137 -20.93 -7.31 9.44
CA THR A 137 -21.34 -7.60 10.82
C THR A 137 -21.65 -6.35 11.63
N LEU A 138 -21.01 -5.23 11.31
CA LEU A 138 -21.18 -3.97 12.03
C LEU A 138 -22.11 -3.01 11.27
N GLN A 139 -22.90 -3.52 10.32
CA GLN A 139 -23.86 -2.71 9.59
C GLN A 139 -25.01 -2.31 10.52
N GLY A 140 -25.15 -1.01 10.78
CA GLY A 140 -26.24 -0.45 11.60
C GLY A 140 -25.90 -0.20 13.08
N ASP A 141 -24.76 -0.68 13.59
CA ASP A 141 -24.35 -0.42 14.97
C ASP A 141 -23.45 0.82 15.08
N ARG A 142 -24.01 1.89 15.64
CA ARG A 142 -23.30 3.17 15.82
C ARG A 142 -22.11 3.06 16.75
N ALA A 143 -22.19 2.20 17.77
CA ALA A 143 -21.17 2.06 18.80
C ALA A 143 -19.82 1.59 18.22
N TYR A 144 -19.85 0.91 17.07
CA TYR A 144 -18.66 0.40 16.41
C TYR A 144 -18.27 1.14 15.13
N SER A 145 -18.88 2.29 14.83
CA SER A 145 -18.57 3.08 13.63
C SER A 145 -17.07 3.45 13.55
N THR A 146 -16.51 4.00 14.62
CA THR A 146 -15.07 4.32 14.70
C THR A 146 -14.20 3.09 14.53
N PHE A 147 -14.55 1.98 15.19
CA PHE A 147 -13.80 0.73 15.06
C PHE A 147 -13.83 0.19 13.63
N ARG A 148 -15.01 0.18 13.00
CA ARG A 148 -15.19 -0.22 11.60
C ARG A 148 -14.22 0.54 10.69
N THR A 149 -14.16 1.85 10.85
CA THR A 149 -13.30 2.75 10.07
C THR A 149 -11.82 2.50 10.32
N LEU A 150 -11.42 2.32 11.59
CA LEU A 150 -10.05 2.01 11.99
C LEU A 150 -9.54 0.65 11.51
N VAL A 151 -10.42 -0.23 11.03
CA VAL A 151 -10.02 -1.53 10.47
C VAL A 151 -10.17 -1.59 8.95
N ILE A 152 -11.31 -1.13 8.41
CA ILE A 152 -11.59 -1.21 6.97
C ILE A 152 -10.57 -0.37 6.19
N ILE A 153 -10.36 0.90 6.57
CA ILE A 153 -9.50 1.81 5.82
C ILE A 153 -8.05 1.30 5.79
N PRO A 154 -7.40 0.96 6.93
CA PRO A 154 -6.03 0.45 6.91
C PRO A 154 -5.89 -0.91 6.21
N SER A 155 -6.92 -1.76 6.24
CA SER A 155 -6.92 -3.03 5.51
C SER A 155 -6.94 -2.81 3.99
N LEU A 156 -7.79 -1.89 3.50
CA LEU A 156 -7.83 -1.49 2.09
C LEU A 156 -6.53 -0.80 1.67
N GLU A 157 -5.93 0.01 2.55
CA GLU A 157 -4.63 0.62 2.30
C GLU A 157 -3.54 -0.43 2.16
N CYS A 158 -3.47 -1.41 3.07
CA CYS A 158 -2.57 -2.55 2.95
C CYS A 158 -2.76 -3.27 1.60
N LEU A 159 -4.00 -3.66 1.26
CA LEU A 159 -4.32 -4.33 -0.01
C LEU A 159 -3.84 -3.53 -1.22
N THR A 160 -4.09 -2.21 -1.22
CA THR A 160 -3.62 -1.29 -2.26
C THR A 160 -2.10 -1.29 -2.34
N ASN A 161 -1.42 -1.18 -1.20
CA ASN A 161 0.03 -1.12 -1.12
C ASN A 161 0.70 -2.42 -1.61
N PHE A 162 0.15 -3.58 -1.24
CA PHE A 162 0.60 -4.88 -1.74
C PHE A 162 0.37 -5.02 -3.26
N ALA A 163 -0.82 -4.68 -3.74
CA ALA A 163 -1.14 -4.72 -5.17
C ALA A 163 -0.24 -3.79 -5.98
N ARG A 164 0.09 -2.61 -5.46
CA ARG A 164 1.06 -1.66 -6.06
C ARG A 164 2.47 -2.23 -6.07
N GLY A 165 2.92 -2.73 -4.92
CA GLY A 165 4.32 -3.10 -4.68
C GLY A 165 4.75 -4.43 -5.28
N SER A 166 3.81 -5.34 -5.61
CA SER A 166 4.15 -6.73 -5.96
C SER A 166 3.30 -7.32 -7.09
N LYS A 167 3.99 -7.78 -8.15
CA LYS A 167 3.41 -8.63 -9.20
C LYS A 167 2.90 -9.96 -8.64
N ILE A 168 3.61 -10.55 -7.68
CA ILE A 168 3.22 -11.83 -7.06
C ILE A 168 1.88 -11.66 -6.33
N PHE A 169 1.69 -10.53 -5.63
CA PHE A 169 0.43 -10.24 -4.96
C PHE A 169 -0.72 -10.06 -5.96
N ARG A 170 -0.49 -9.33 -7.05
CA ARG A 170 -1.49 -9.21 -8.12
C ARG A 170 -1.85 -10.57 -8.73
N ASN A 171 -0.87 -11.46 -8.94
CA ASN A 171 -1.14 -12.82 -9.40
C ASN A 171 -2.00 -13.60 -8.40
N ALA A 172 -1.73 -13.49 -7.09
CA ALA A 172 -2.59 -14.09 -6.07
C ALA A 172 -4.03 -13.52 -6.13
N MET A 173 -4.20 -12.23 -6.40
CA MET A 173 -5.52 -11.64 -6.64
C MET A 173 -6.24 -12.27 -7.82
N LYS A 174 -5.52 -12.62 -8.91
CA LYS A 174 -6.10 -13.31 -10.06
C LYS A 174 -6.64 -14.67 -9.71
N GLU A 175 -5.78 -15.48 -9.07
CA GLU A 175 -6.11 -16.85 -8.69
C GLU A 175 -7.28 -16.89 -7.70
N CYS A 176 -7.32 -15.97 -6.73
CA CYS A 176 -8.43 -15.90 -5.80
C CYS A 176 -9.74 -15.46 -6.47
N ALA A 177 -9.68 -14.70 -7.57
CA ALA A 177 -10.86 -14.23 -8.26
C ALA A 177 -11.55 -15.31 -9.12
N GLU A 178 -10.88 -16.42 -9.42
CA GLU A 178 -11.47 -17.58 -10.10
C GLU A 178 -12.60 -18.21 -9.25
N ASN A 179 -12.54 -18.05 -7.93
CA ASN A 179 -13.56 -18.54 -6.99
C ASN A 179 -14.66 -17.49 -6.68
N GLY A 180 -14.68 -16.37 -7.39
CA GLY A 180 -15.65 -15.29 -7.23
C GLY A 180 -15.05 -13.91 -7.46
N SER A 181 -15.83 -12.98 -8.01
CA SER A 181 -15.30 -11.66 -8.35
C SER A 181 -14.96 -10.84 -7.11
N ILE A 182 -13.67 -10.63 -6.87
CA ILE A 182 -13.13 -9.72 -5.87
C ILE A 182 -13.73 -8.30 -6.00
N PHE A 183 -14.05 -7.88 -7.23
CA PHE A 183 -14.66 -6.58 -7.52
C PHE A 183 -16.10 -6.46 -7.03
N GLU A 184 -16.88 -7.54 -7.05
CA GLU A 184 -18.25 -7.54 -6.50
C GLU A 184 -18.23 -7.39 -4.97
N GLN A 185 -17.22 -7.94 -4.30
CA GLN A 185 -17.03 -7.71 -2.85
C GLN A 185 -16.71 -6.23 -2.56
N TYR A 186 -15.85 -5.60 -3.37
CA TYR A 186 -15.56 -4.17 -3.25
C TYR A 186 -16.77 -3.29 -3.58
N LYS A 187 -17.59 -3.70 -4.54
CA LYS A 187 -18.85 -3.02 -4.87
C LYS A 187 -19.84 -3.09 -3.71
N ALA A 188 -19.99 -4.27 -3.10
CA ALA A 188 -20.82 -4.44 -1.91
C ALA A 188 -20.36 -3.55 -0.75
N LEU A 189 -19.04 -3.41 -0.59
CA LEU A 189 -18.46 -2.49 0.41
C LEU A 189 -18.83 -1.02 0.14
N LEU A 190 -18.78 -0.57 -1.12
CA LEU A 190 -19.20 0.78 -1.51
C LEU A 190 -20.67 1.05 -1.21
N PHE A 191 -21.54 0.07 -1.46
CA PHE A 191 -22.97 0.20 -1.16
C PHE A 191 -23.23 0.24 0.35
N ALA A 192 -22.61 -0.66 1.12
CA ALA A 192 -22.76 -0.69 2.57
C ALA A 192 -22.37 0.65 3.22
N GLU A 193 -21.29 1.28 2.74
CA GLU A 193 -20.83 2.58 3.25
C GLU A 193 -21.64 3.78 2.73
N SER A 194 -22.37 3.63 1.62
CA SER A 194 -23.22 4.69 1.06
C SER A 194 -24.61 4.70 1.68
N SER A 195 -25.13 3.55 2.10
CA SER A 195 -26.43 3.41 2.74
C SER A 195 -26.42 3.71 4.25
N ALA A 196 -25.24 3.88 4.85
CA ALA A 196 -25.13 4.33 6.22
C ALA A 196 -25.39 5.85 6.25
N ASP A 197 -26.65 6.25 6.46
CA ASP A 197 -27.12 7.65 6.51
C ASP A 197 -26.29 8.57 7.44
N GLU A 198 -25.47 7.97 8.31
CA GLU A 198 -24.73 8.65 9.37
C GLU A 198 -23.20 8.45 9.29
N SER A 199 -22.69 7.76 8.27
CA SER A 199 -21.23 7.63 8.11
C SER A 199 -20.62 9.01 7.85
N PRO A 200 -19.58 9.44 8.59
CA PRO A 200 -18.90 10.69 8.30
C PRO A 200 -18.45 10.70 6.85
N ALA A 201 -18.81 11.75 6.10
CA ALA A 201 -18.51 11.84 4.67
C ALA A 201 -17.01 11.62 4.34
N SER A 202 -16.12 11.90 5.31
CA SER A 202 -14.68 11.62 5.23
C SER A 202 -14.35 10.12 5.16
N GLU A 203 -15.06 9.26 5.87
CA GLU A 203 -14.77 7.82 5.97
C GLU A 203 -15.17 7.09 4.68
N THR A 204 -16.41 7.31 4.21
CA THR A 204 -16.88 6.79 2.92
C THR A 204 -16.02 7.31 1.77
N LYS A 205 -15.48 8.54 1.86
CA LYS A 205 -14.50 9.07 0.89
C LYS A 205 -13.18 8.30 0.92
N MET A 206 -12.67 7.94 2.09
CA MET A 206 -11.42 7.17 2.22
C MET A 206 -11.56 5.74 1.70
N VAL A 207 -12.70 5.08 1.92
CA VAL A 207 -12.99 3.75 1.32
C VAL A 207 -12.95 3.85 -0.21
N ARG A 208 -13.67 4.81 -0.79
CA ARG A 208 -13.65 5.07 -2.24
C ARG A 208 -12.23 5.39 -2.74
N PHE A 209 -11.47 6.16 -1.97
CA PHE A 209 -10.09 6.53 -2.31
C PHE A 209 -9.18 5.31 -2.41
N HIS A 210 -9.20 4.40 -1.43
CA HIS A 210 -8.35 3.21 -1.47
C HIS A 210 -8.79 2.22 -2.54
N LEU A 211 -10.09 2.05 -2.77
CA LEU A 211 -10.59 1.23 -3.88
C LEU A 211 -10.17 1.79 -5.25
N ALA A 212 -10.27 3.12 -5.44
CA ALA A 212 -9.77 3.77 -6.65
C ALA A 212 -8.25 3.59 -6.78
N SER A 213 -7.49 3.69 -5.68
CA SER A 213 -6.04 3.50 -5.68
C SER A 213 -5.62 2.08 -6.05
N MET A 214 -6.33 1.07 -5.55
CA MET A 214 -6.12 -0.32 -5.93
C MET A 214 -6.47 -0.53 -7.42
N ALA A 215 -7.55 0.09 -7.90
CA ALA A 215 -7.93 0.06 -9.30
C ALA A 215 -6.84 0.69 -10.20
N VAL A 216 -6.21 1.80 -9.78
CA VAL A 216 -5.02 2.37 -10.47
C VAL A 216 -3.90 1.32 -10.52
N SER A 217 -3.61 0.65 -9.39
CA SER A 217 -2.50 -0.32 -9.34
C SER A 217 -2.70 -1.49 -10.29
N LEU A 218 -3.94 -1.93 -10.49
CA LEU A 218 -4.29 -3.00 -11.42
C LEU A 218 -4.32 -2.52 -12.88
N ALA A 219 -4.85 -1.32 -13.14
CA ALA A 219 -4.99 -0.75 -14.48
C ALA A 219 -3.66 -0.28 -15.09
N PHE A 220 -2.69 0.11 -14.26
CA PHE A 220 -1.40 0.63 -14.71
C PHE A 220 -0.32 -0.45 -14.82
N SER A 221 -0.55 -1.60 -14.19
CA SER A 221 0.38 -2.74 -14.23
C SER A 221 0.07 -3.63 -15.44
N ALA A 222 1.01 -3.71 -16.39
CA ALA A 222 0.87 -4.53 -17.60
C ALA A 222 0.55 -6.01 -17.29
N ASP A 223 1.08 -6.54 -16.19
CA ASP A 223 0.81 -7.92 -15.78
C ASP A 223 -0.62 -8.15 -15.30
N SER A 224 -1.40 -7.13 -14.90
CA SER A 224 -2.77 -7.31 -14.39
C SER A 224 -3.85 -6.60 -15.18
N GLN A 225 -3.47 -5.69 -16.08
CA GLN A 225 -4.40 -4.77 -16.75
C GLN A 225 -5.54 -5.48 -17.49
N MET A 226 -5.22 -6.41 -18.39
CA MET A 226 -6.25 -7.12 -19.18
C MET A 226 -7.14 -8.00 -18.33
N TRP A 227 -6.54 -8.77 -17.40
CA TRP A 227 -7.29 -9.58 -16.44
C TRP A 227 -8.26 -8.72 -15.61
N ALA A 228 -7.82 -7.54 -15.13
CA ALA A 228 -8.66 -6.68 -14.33
C ALA A 228 -9.87 -6.17 -15.14
N LEU A 229 -9.69 -5.84 -16.42
CA LEU A 229 -10.79 -5.49 -17.32
C LEU A 229 -11.81 -6.63 -17.42
N ASP A 230 -11.35 -7.85 -17.69
CA ASP A 230 -12.20 -9.04 -17.80
C ASP A 230 -12.99 -9.33 -16.51
N MET A 231 -12.37 -9.10 -15.36
CA MET A 231 -12.96 -9.40 -14.06
C MET A 231 -13.91 -8.32 -13.52
N GLY A 232 -14.07 -7.19 -14.21
CA GLY A 232 -15.04 -6.16 -13.85
C GLY A 232 -14.45 -4.88 -13.24
N LEU A 233 -13.18 -4.55 -13.53
CA LEU A 233 -12.58 -3.26 -13.17
C LEU A 233 -13.46 -2.06 -13.56
N LEU A 234 -14.06 -2.08 -14.76
CA LEU A 234 -14.93 -0.99 -15.23
C LEU A 234 -16.19 -0.83 -14.37
N LYS A 235 -16.76 -1.94 -13.86
CA LYS A 235 -17.90 -1.91 -12.95
C LYS A 235 -17.52 -1.29 -11.60
N LEU A 236 -16.33 -1.61 -11.08
CA LEU A 236 -15.82 -0.96 -9.87
C LEU A 236 -15.62 0.55 -10.08
N VAL A 237 -15.03 0.95 -11.20
CA VAL A 237 -14.84 2.38 -11.53
C VAL A 237 -16.19 3.11 -11.63
N ALA A 238 -17.19 2.51 -12.28
CA ALA A 238 -18.55 3.07 -12.35
C ALA A 238 -19.19 3.19 -10.95
N ALA A 239 -19.07 2.16 -10.10
CA ALA A 239 -19.57 2.19 -8.73
C ALA A 239 -18.91 3.28 -7.87
N ILE A 240 -17.60 3.54 -8.07
CA ILE A 240 -16.90 4.64 -7.38
C ILE A 240 -17.45 6.00 -7.84
N TYR A 241 -17.71 6.18 -9.14
CA TYR A 241 -18.38 7.39 -9.61
C TYR A 241 -19.77 7.50 -9.01
N GLU A 242 -20.59 6.46 -9.07
CA GLU A 242 -21.94 6.43 -8.50
C GLU A 242 -21.96 6.86 -7.03
N ALA A 243 -21.07 6.29 -6.22
CA ALA A 243 -20.91 6.60 -4.80
C ALA A 243 -20.22 7.95 -4.51
N THR A 244 -19.76 8.70 -5.54
CA THR A 244 -19.09 10.00 -5.33
C THR A 244 -20.04 11.20 -5.39
N PRO A 245 -20.26 11.95 -4.29
CA PRO A 245 -21.07 13.17 -4.31
C PRO A 245 -20.44 14.27 -5.16
N LEU A 246 -21.27 15.02 -5.91
CA LEU A 246 -20.81 16.14 -6.75
C LEU A 246 -20.11 17.24 -5.93
N ARG A 247 -20.56 17.49 -4.70
CA ARG A 247 -19.96 18.48 -3.78
C ARG A 247 -18.50 18.20 -3.43
N GLU A 248 -18.02 16.96 -3.57
CA GLU A 248 -16.62 16.62 -3.31
C GLU A 248 -15.69 17.04 -4.44
N LEU A 249 -16.23 17.35 -5.62
CA LEU A 249 -15.45 17.64 -6.82
C LEU A 249 -15.04 19.11 -6.93
N SER A 250 -15.62 20.00 -6.12
CA SER A 250 -15.44 21.45 -6.22
C SER A 250 -14.16 22.00 -5.61
N LYS A 251 -13.32 21.17 -4.97
CA LYS A 251 -12.10 21.61 -4.27
C LYS A 251 -10.83 21.26 -5.06
N PRO A 252 -10.20 22.22 -5.77
CA PRO A 252 -8.99 21.96 -6.56
C PRO A 252 -7.82 21.41 -5.72
N SER A 253 -7.65 21.91 -4.49
CA SER A 253 -6.58 21.49 -3.57
C SER A 253 -6.66 20.02 -3.14
N GLU A 254 -7.85 19.42 -3.20
CA GLU A 254 -8.09 18.01 -2.83
C GLU A 254 -8.20 17.09 -4.06
N ARG A 255 -8.04 17.61 -5.28
CA ARG A 255 -8.30 16.86 -6.52
C ARG A 255 -7.51 15.57 -6.63
N ARG A 256 -6.21 15.57 -6.33
CA ARG A 256 -5.36 14.36 -6.36
C ARG A 256 -5.77 13.28 -5.35
N ARG A 257 -6.58 13.66 -4.35
CA ARG A 257 -7.21 12.77 -3.36
C ARG A 257 -8.67 12.45 -3.68
N SER A 258 -9.22 12.95 -4.78
CA SER A 258 -10.57 12.63 -5.23
C SER A 258 -10.61 11.22 -5.84
N PRO A 259 -11.51 10.33 -5.39
CA PRO A 259 -11.72 9.03 -6.02
C PRO A 259 -12.10 9.17 -7.50
N ALA A 260 -12.99 10.10 -7.84
CA ALA A 260 -13.44 10.34 -9.22
C ALA A 260 -12.30 10.82 -10.12
N PHE A 261 -11.39 11.66 -9.60
CA PHE A 261 -10.20 12.06 -10.35
C PHE A 261 -9.32 10.86 -10.70
N ARG A 262 -9.06 9.95 -9.75
CA ARG A 262 -8.30 8.72 -10.03
C ARG A 262 -9.01 7.81 -11.03
N CYS A 263 -10.33 7.75 -10.98
CA CYS A 263 -11.13 7.06 -11.98
C CYS A 263 -10.94 7.66 -13.39
N ASN A 264 -10.86 8.99 -13.53
CA ASN A 264 -10.53 9.61 -14.83
C ASN A 264 -9.14 9.16 -15.30
N GLN A 265 -8.14 9.15 -14.41
CA GLN A 265 -6.78 8.72 -14.77
C GLN A 265 -6.71 7.24 -15.18
N ILE A 266 -7.52 6.36 -14.56
CA ILE A 266 -7.67 4.96 -14.99
C ILE A 266 -8.22 4.89 -16.42
N LEU A 267 -9.32 5.59 -16.70
CA LEU A 267 -9.93 5.57 -18.04
C LEU A 267 -8.99 6.13 -19.09
N LEU A 268 -8.31 7.24 -18.78
CA LEU A 268 -7.32 7.84 -19.67
C LEU A 268 -6.20 6.84 -20.01
N ARG A 269 -5.63 6.19 -18.99
CA ARG A 269 -4.57 5.19 -19.17
C ARG A 269 -5.04 3.98 -20.00
N LEU A 270 -6.26 3.50 -19.77
CA LEU A 270 -6.84 2.39 -20.51
C LEU A 270 -7.24 2.77 -21.95
N LEU A 271 -7.49 4.04 -22.24
CA LEU A 271 -7.78 4.50 -23.61
C LEU A 271 -6.51 4.83 -24.41
N GLU A 272 -5.35 4.92 -23.77
CA GLU A 272 -4.08 5.24 -24.42
C GLU A 272 -3.54 4.08 -25.28
N SER A 273 -3.75 2.83 -24.85
CA SER A 273 -3.33 1.66 -25.61
C SER A 273 -4.46 1.17 -26.52
N LYS A 274 -4.12 0.79 -27.77
CA LYS A 274 -5.09 0.30 -28.75
C LYS A 274 -5.82 -0.96 -28.25
N GLU A 275 -5.07 -1.90 -27.69
CA GLU A 275 -5.59 -3.17 -27.19
C GLU A 275 -6.64 -2.96 -26.08
N THR A 276 -6.30 -2.15 -25.06
CA THR A 276 -7.24 -1.85 -23.98
C THR A 276 -8.41 -1.00 -24.45
N ALA A 277 -8.21 -0.06 -25.38
CA ALA A 277 -9.30 0.73 -25.94
C ALA A 277 -10.31 -0.13 -26.72
N GLU A 278 -9.84 -1.11 -27.49
CA GLU A 278 -10.68 -2.11 -28.17
C GLU A 278 -11.45 -2.96 -27.17
N LYS A 279 -10.78 -3.41 -26.10
CA LYS A 279 -11.43 -4.15 -25.01
C LYS A 279 -12.52 -3.34 -24.32
N LEU A 280 -12.26 -2.06 -24.05
CA LEU A 280 -13.23 -1.12 -23.49
C LEU A 280 -14.48 -0.96 -24.39
N ARG A 281 -14.28 -0.90 -25.72
CA ARG A 281 -15.38 -0.89 -26.70
C ARG A 281 -16.17 -2.19 -26.69
N ALA A 282 -15.49 -3.34 -26.66
CA ALA A 282 -16.12 -4.65 -26.59
C ALA A 282 -17.00 -4.81 -25.33
N HIS A 283 -16.63 -4.17 -24.22
CA HIS A 283 -17.45 -4.12 -22.99
C HIS A 283 -18.56 -3.06 -23.00
N ASN A 284 -18.78 -2.34 -24.11
CA ASN A 284 -19.71 -1.22 -24.19
C ASN A 284 -19.52 -0.19 -23.05
N ALA A 285 -18.26 0.09 -22.71
CA ALA A 285 -17.90 0.95 -21.58
C ALA A 285 -18.54 2.35 -21.67
N LEU A 286 -18.71 2.89 -22.88
CA LEU A 286 -19.34 4.19 -23.11
C LEU A 286 -20.75 4.27 -22.50
N ALA A 287 -21.58 3.25 -22.72
CA ALA A 287 -22.93 3.22 -22.17
C ALA A 287 -22.90 3.16 -20.64
N GLY A 288 -21.98 2.39 -20.06
CA GLY A 288 -21.80 2.26 -18.61
C GLY A 288 -21.36 3.57 -17.93
N PHE A 289 -20.56 4.40 -18.61
CA PHE A 289 -20.05 5.65 -18.02
C PHE A 289 -20.90 6.89 -18.34
N ARG A 290 -21.81 6.83 -19.31
CA ARG A 290 -22.68 7.96 -19.68
C ARG A 290 -23.47 8.57 -18.50
N PRO A 291 -24.04 7.78 -17.56
CA PRO A 291 -24.70 8.34 -16.37
C PRO A 291 -23.77 9.16 -15.46
N HIS A 292 -22.46 8.96 -15.57
CA HIS A 292 -21.45 9.59 -14.71
C HIS A 292 -20.79 10.82 -15.36
N ARG A 293 -21.24 11.26 -16.55
CA ARG A 293 -20.70 12.41 -17.29
C ARG A 293 -20.43 13.63 -16.42
N ARG A 294 -21.37 14.03 -15.56
CA ARG A 294 -21.23 15.20 -14.68
C ARG A 294 -20.08 15.04 -13.69
N LYS A 295 -19.86 13.83 -13.16
CA LYS A 295 -18.79 13.55 -12.18
C LYS A 295 -17.43 13.45 -12.85
N ILE A 296 -17.38 12.87 -14.05
CA ILE A 296 -16.17 12.81 -14.90
C ILE A 296 -15.67 14.22 -15.20
N ASN A 297 -16.55 15.11 -15.68
CA ASN A 297 -16.18 16.51 -15.94
C ASN A 297 -15.91 17.29 -14.64
N GLY A 298 -16.72 17.08 -13.60
CA GLY A 298 -16.54 17.79 -12.33
C GLY A 298 -15.21 17.48 -11.63
N ALA A 299 -14.65 16.28 -11.83
CA ALA A 299 -13.36 15.91 -11.25
C ALA A 299 -12.17 16.64 -11.89
N GLU A 300 -12.32 17.13 -13.12
CA GLU A 300 -11.31 17.86 -13.90
C GLU A 300 -11.99 18.98 -14.71
N PRO A 301 -12.52 20.03 -14.07
CA PRO A 301 -13.37 21.02 -14.73
C PRO A 301 -12.64 21.84 -15.79
N GLU A 302 -11.30 21.89 -15.77
CA GLU A 302 -10.48 22.55 -16.78
C GLU A 302 -10.42 21.77 -18.09
N HIS A 303 -10.83 20.51 -18.07
CA HIS A 303 -10.80 19.60 -19.20
C HIS A 303 -12.22 19.12 -19.49
N ASN A 304 -12.65 19.17 -20.76
CA ASN A 304 -13.91 18.54 -21.16
C ASN A 304 -13.71 17.00 -21.24
N THR A 305 -13.35 16.39 -20.12
CA THR A 305 -12.83 15.01 -20.02
C THR A 305 -13.81 13.99 -20.60
N TRP A 306 -15.11 14.17 -20.36
CA TRP A 306 -16.13 13.31 -20.96
C TRP A 306 -16.13 13.33 -22.48
N ALA A 307 -16.04 14.52 -23.10
CA ALA A 307 -16.07 14.62 -24.56
C ALA A 307 -14.85 13.95 -25.20
N LEU A 308 -13.70 13.96 -24.52
CA LEU A 308 -12.55 13.17 -24.95
C LEU A 308 -12.82 11.66 -24.82
N PHE A 309 -13.25 11.21 -23.63
CA PHE A 309 -13.53 9.78 -23.42
C PHE A 309 -14.55 9.27 -24.42
N GLU A 310 -15.63 10.01 -24.67
CA GLU A 310 -16.67 9.67 -25.64
C GLU A 310 -16.09 9.45 -27.05
N ARG A 311 -15.27 10.38 -27.54
CA ARG A 311 -14.62 10.26 -28.86
C ARG A 311 -13.66 9.07 -28.93
N ARG A 312 -12.87 8.84 -27.88
CA ARG A 312 -11.95 7.69 -27.78
C ARG A 312 -12.69 6.35 -27.71
N PHE A 313 -13.80 6.28 -26.97
CA PHE A 313 -14.68 5.12 -26.94
C PHE A 313 -15.35 4.87 -28.30
N GLN A 314 -15.56 5.90 -29.12
CA GLN A 314 -16.04 5.74 -30.50
C GLN A 314 -14.96 5.31 -31.50
N GLY A 315 -13.71 5.15 -31.04
CA GLY A 315 -12.58 4.74 -31.89
C GLY A 315 -11.91 5.90 -32.63
N LEU A 316 -12.26 7.15 -32.31
CA LEU A 316 -11.58 8.31 -32.86
C LEU A 316 -10.21 8.47 -32.19
N ASP A 317 -9.16 8.61 -33.00
CA ASP A 317 -7.82 8.89 -32.49
C ASP A 317 -7.68 10.38 -32.23
N GLU A 318 -8.02 10.81 -31.02
CA GLU A 318 -7.91 12.20 -30.62
C GLU A 318 -6.74 12.43 -29.65
N PRO A 319 -5.67 13.15 -30.04
CA PRO A 319 -4.53 13.35 -29.17
C PRO A 319 -4.95 13.99 -27.84
N TRP A 320 -4.59 13.35 -26.73
CA TRP A 320 -4.78 13.91 -25.40
C TRP A 320 -3.64 14.87 -25.11
N GLY A 321 -3.90 16.17 -25.21
CA GLY A 321 -2.97 17.24 -24.84
C GLY A 321 -1.50 16.91 -25.17
N THR A 322 -0.62 17.11 -24.20
CA THR A 322 0.76 16.62 -24.28
C THR A 322 0.80 15.13 -23.93
N LYS A 323 1.15 14.28 -24.91
CA LYS A 323 1.39 12.85 -24.69
C LYS A 323 2.43 12.69 -23.57
N LEU A 324 2.04 12.08 -22.46
CA LEU A 324 2.97 11.82 -21.36
C LEU A 324 4.00 10.77 -21.80
N SER A 325 5.26 10.98 -21.43
CA SER A 325 6.29 9.96 -21.60
C SER A 325 6.01 8.76 -20.67
N ALA A 326 6.65 7.62 -20.92
CA ALA A 326 6.53 6.47 -20.05
C ALA A 326 7.02 6.78 -18.61
N GLU A 327 8.07 7.60 -18.48
CA GLU A 327 8.60 8.09 -17.22
C GLU A 327 7.58 8.97 -16.49
N ALA A 328 6.94 9.89 -17.22
CA ALA A 328 5.93 10.78 -16.66
C ALA A 328 4.71 10.00 -16.15
N TRP A 329 4.24 9.01 -16.94
CA TRP A 329 3.20 8.10 -16.49
C TRP A 329 3.57 7.32 -15.24
N LYS A 330 4.81 6.82 -15.16
CA LYS A 330 5.28 6.12 -13.97
C LYS A 330 5.38 7.04 -12.75
N ASP A 331 5.72 8.30 -12.94
CA ASP A 331 5.76 9.28 -11.84
C ASP A 331 4.35 9.57 -11.32
N GLU A 332 3.41 9.83 -12.22
CA GLU A 332 2.01 10.07 -11.87
C GLU A 332 1.33 8.83 -11.28
N GLU A 333 1.63 7.63 -11.80
CA GLU A 333 1.22 6.35 -11.24
C GLU A 333 1.59 6.25 -9.74
N GLN A 334 2.79 6.68 -9.34
CA GLN A 334 3.18 6.71 -7.93
C GLN A 334 2.39 7.72 -7.11
N GLY A 335 1.94 8.82 -7.71
CA GLY A 335 1.09 9.81 -7.08
C GLY A 335 -0.35 9.34 -6.87
N TRP A 336 -0.84 8.43 -7.74
CA TRP A 336 -2.21 7.94 -7.71
C TRP A 336 -2.37 6.54 -7.12
N ASN A 337 -1.27 5.85 -6.82
CA ASN A 337 -1.29 4.55 -6.18
C ASN A 337 -1.02 4.66 -4.67
N GLY A 338 -2.09 4.72 -3.89
CA GLY A 338 -2.05 4.73 -2.42
C GLY A 338 -2.15 6.13 -1.82
N TYR A 339 -2.08 6.18 -0.48
CA TYR A 339 -2.13 7.43 0.29
C TYR A 339 -0.75 8.06 0.43
N LEU A 340 0.26 7.25 0.74
CA LEU A 340 1.64 7.70 0.91
C LEU A 340 2.50 7.36 -0.32
N ARG A 341 3.22 8.37 -0.80
CA ARG A 341 4.27 8.22 -1.81
C ARG A 341 5.61 8.01 -1.10
N VAL A 342 6.07 6.76 -1.06
CA VAL A 342 7.35 6.40 -0.44
C VAL A 342 8.29 5.83 -1.50
N PRO A 343 9.33 6.57 -1.90
CA PRO A 343 10.28 6.10 -2.90
C PRO A 343 11.13 4.95 -2.34
N VAL A 344 11.75 4.18 -3.23
CA VAL A 344 12.89 3.34 -2.85
C VAL A 344 14.12 4.22 -2.86
N VAL A 345 14.88 4.24 -1.75
CA VAL A 345 16.15 4.98 -1.66
C VAL A 345 17.31 4.04 -1.42
N CYS A 346 18.53 4.56 -1.59
CA CYS A 346 19.73 3.83 -1.24
C CYS A 346 19.85 3.69 0.28
N SER A 347 20.19 2.49 0.74
CA SER A 347 20.42 2.17 2.15
C SER A 347 21.66 2.85 2.73
N TRP A 348 22.63 3.24 1.89
CA TRP A 348 23.73 4.06 2.39
C TRP A 348 23.20 5.43 2.82
N LYS A 349 23.24 5.72 4.12
CA LYS A 349 22.67 6.93 4.72
C LYS A 349 23.24 8.25 4.21
N LEU A 350 24.50 8.27 3.78
CA LEU A 350 25.14 9.47 3.22
C LEU A 350 25.04 9.50 1.69
N CYS A 351 24.26 8.59 1.10
CA CYS A 351 24.00 8.59 -0.32
C CYS A 351 23.21 9.83 -0.73
N ALA A 352 23.78 10.61 -1.64
CA ALA A 352 23.10 11.71 -2.33
C ALA A 352 22.33 11.25 -3.58
N ALA A 353 22.48 9.98 -4.01
CA ALA A 353 21.56 9.43 -5.01
C ALA A 353 20.17 9.40 -4.37
N GLY A 354 19.23 10.15 -4.96
CA GLY A 354 17.87 10.29 -4.46
C GLY A 354 17.04 9.02 -4.60
N ARG A 355 15.86 9.14 -5.19
CA ARG A 355 14.99 7.98 -5.46
C ARG A 355 15.55 7.05 -6.55
N GLU A 356 15.24 5.76 -6.42
CA GLU A 356 15.43 4.75 -7.47
C GLU A 356 14.76 5.20 -8.78
N PRO A 357 15.44 5.08 -9.94
CA PRO A 357 14.84 5.38 -11.23
C PRO A 357 13.55 4.59 -11.46
N LEU A 358 12.52 5.25 -11.99
CA LEU A 358 11.22 4.63 -12.24
C LEU A 358 11.24 3.67 -13.44
N LEU A 359 12.15 3.93 -14.38
CA LEU A 359 12.39 3.15 -15.58
C LEU A 359 13.88 2.81 -15.69
N GLY A 360 14.17 1.67 -16.32
CA GLY A 360 15.52 1.15 -16.49
C GLY A 360 16.00 0.31 -15.30
N LYS A 361 17.32 0.28 -15.10
CA LYS A 361 17.95 -0.54 -14.08
C LYS A 361 17.75 0.10 -12.70
N GLY A 362 16.98 -0.58 -11.86
CA GLY A 362 16.84 -0.23 -10.45
C GLY A 362 18.13 -0.42 -9.64
N TYR A 363 18.06 -0.08 -8.36
CA TYR A 363 19.13 -0.27 -7.40
C TYR A 363 19.44 -1.75 -7.21
N SER A 364 20.73 -2.07 -7.07
CA SER A 364 21.16 -3.42 -6.75
C SER A 364 20.70 -3.79 -5.34
N ARG A 365 20.32 -5.06 -5.19
CA ARG A 365 19.89 -5.62 -3.90
C ARG A 365 21.09 -6.27 -3.22
N CYS A 366 21.18 -6.17 -1.91
CA CYS A 366 22.09 -7.04 -1.16
C CYS A 366 21.70 -8.50 -1.43
N SER A 367 22.61 -9.33 -1.94
CA SER A 367 22.32 -10.74 -2.24
C SER A 367 21.86 -11.54 -1.02
N ARG A 368 22.32 -11.15 0.18
CA ARG A 368 22.03 -11.82 1.44
C ARG A 368 20.71 -11.38 2.06
N CYS A 369 20.56 -10.09 2.39
CA CYS A 369 19.33 -9.63 3.05
C CYS A 369 18.20 -9.32 2.05
N GLN A 370 18.53 -8.95 0.79
CA GLN A 370 17.59 -8.52 -0.25
C GLN A 370 16.70 -7.31 0.09
N VAL A 371 16.87 -6.73 1.28
CA VAL A 371 16.19 -5.51 1.75
C VAL A 371 17.00 -4.28 1.37
N ALA A 372 18.28 -4.26 1.73
CA ALA A 372 19.15 -3.12 1.45
C ALA A 372 19.35 -2.92 -0.05
N ARG A 373 19.20 -1.66 -0.49
CA ARG A 373 19.26 -1.24 -1.90
C ARG A 373 20.41 -0.28 -2.11
N TYR A 374 21.15 -0.47 -3.20
CA TYR A 374 22.32 0.34 -3.51
C TYR A 374 22.26 0.87 -4.93
N CYS A 375 22.47 2.17 -5.09
CA CYS A 375 22.60 2.76 -6.43
C CYS A 375 23.92 2.38 -7.11
N SER A 376 24.91 1.89 -6.35
CA SER A 376 26.22 1.47 -6.84
C SER A 376 26.86 0.39 -5.95
N LYS A 377 27.88 -0.31 -6.45
CA LYS A 377 28.64 -1.31 -5.66
C LYS A 377 29.46 -0.64 -4.55
N GLU A 378 29.87 0.60 -4.77
CA GLU A 378 30.65 1.41 -3.83
C GLU A 378 29.80 1.73 -2.59
N HIS A 379 28.54 2.14 -2.79
CA HIS A 379 27.62 2.37 -1.67
C HIS A 379 27.29 1.09 -0.92
N GLN A 380 27.24 -0.06 -1.60
CA GLN A 380 27.12 -1.34 -0.93
C GLN A 380 28.32 -1.61 -0.02
N LYS A 381 29.55 -1.36 -0.48
CA LYS A 381 30.77 -1.54 0.34
C LYS A 381 30.78 -0.60 1.55
N LEU A 382 30.44 0.67 1.36
CA LEU A 382 30.38 1.66 2.45
C LEU A 382 29.33 1.29 3.50
N HIS A 383 28.15 0.85 3.06
CA HIS A 383 27.07 0.45 3.97
C HIS A 383 27.30 -0.92 4.62
N TRP A 384 28.15 -1.78 4.03
CA TRP A 384 28.28 -3.16 4.48
C TRP A 384 28.68 -3.28 5.96
N VAL A 385 29.54 -2.39 6.46
CA VAL A 385 30.01 -2.41 7.86
C VAL A 385 28.85 -2.29 8.85
N THR A 386 27.95 -1.32 8.64
CA THR A 386 26.76 -1.12 9.50
C THR A 386 25.69 -2.17 9.22
N HIS A 387 25.48 -2.50 7.95
CA HIS A 387 24.48 -3.47 7.53
C HIS A 387 24.72 -4.88 8.07
N LYS A 388 26.00 -5.28 8.18
CA LYS A 388 26.43 -6.58 8.70
C LYS A 388 25.93 -6.79 10.14
N VAL A 389 25.92 -5.75 10.98
CA VAL A 389 25.43 -5.82 12.36
C VAL A 389 23.96 -6.22 12.42
N HIS A 390 23.11 -5.62 11.59
CA HIS A 390 21.68 -5.94 11.53
C HIS A 390 21.39 -7.30 10.90
N TYR A 391 22.32 -7.83 10.11
CA TYR A 391 22.18 -9.12 9.41
C TYR A 391 22.68 -10.31 10.25
N GLU A 392 23.85 -10.20 10.89
CA GLU A 392 24.54 -11.32 11.53
C GLU A 392 23.93 -11.78 12.85
N THR A 393 23.12 -10.95 13.51
CA THR A 393 22.36 -11.37 14.71
C THR A 393 21.43 -12.56 14.43
N LYS A 394 21.12 -12.83 13.15
CA LYS A 394 20.27 -13.95 12.70
C LYS A 394 21.00 -15.31 12.67
N GLN A 395 22.27 -15.35 12.31
CA GLN A 395 22.97 -16.63 12.09
C GLN A 395 23.52 -17.26 13.38
N GLY A 396 23.76 -16.47 14.43
CA GLY A 396 24.31 -16.96 15.69
C GLY A 396 23.34 -17.78 16.56
N LYS A 397 22.04 -17.84 16.26
CA LYS A 397 21.04 -18.54 17.09
C LYS A 397 20.43 -19.81 16.49
N GLU A 398 20.58 -20.07 15.19
CA GLU A 398 20.00 -21.27 14.57
C GLU A 398 20.96 -22.47 14.53
N VAL A 399 22.25 -22.30 14.86
CA VAL A 399 23.25 -23.40 14.86
C VAL A 399 23.45 -24.03 16.25
N GLY A 400 22.84 -23.48 17.33
CA GLY A 400 23.01 -23.97 18.70
C GLY A 400 21.90 -24.90 19.22
N GLY A 401 21.05 -25.42 18.34
CA GLY A 401 19.84 -26.17 18.68
C GLY A 401 20.01 -27.70 18.81
N VAL A 402 21.15 -28.18 19.33
CA VAL A 402 21.24 -29.50 19.99
C VAL A 402 22.14 -29.35 21.22
N GLY A 403 21.51 -29.16 22.38
CA GLY A 403 22.08 -29.43 23.70
C GLY A 403 23.24 -28.53 24.20
N SER A 404 22.90 -27.42 24.85
CA SER A 404 23.55 -27.02 26.13
C SER A 404 22.99 -25.70 26.64
N VAL A 405 22.51 -25.71 27.89
CA VAL A 405 22.19 -24.50 28.65
C VAL A 405 23.52 -23.82 29.00
N SER A 406 23.80 -22.68 28.38
CA SER A 406 24.92 -21.81 28.77
C SER A 406 24.38 -20.54 29.41
N VAL A 407 24.76 -20.36 30.68
CA VAL A 407 24.57 -19.16 31.48
C VAL A 407 25.38 -18.03 30.84
N ILE A 408 24.74 -16.91 30.54
CA ILE A 408 25.38 -15.71 30.00
C ILE A 408 26.12 -15.00 31.16
N PRO A 409 27.43 -14.72 31.06
CA PRO A 409 28.11 -13.94 32.08
C PRO A 409 27.81 -12.45 31.91
N HIS A 410 27.44 -11.81 33.01
CA HIS A 410 27.36 -10.35 33.13
C HIS A 410 28.74 -9.73 32.85
N CYS A 411 28.81 -8.82 31.88
CA CYS A 411 29.98 -7.98 31.66
C CYS A 411 29.95 -6.82 32.66
N GLY A 412 30.79 -6.90 33.69
CA GLY A 412 31.03 -5.83 34.65
C GLY A 412 31.91 -4.73 34.06
N ILE A 413 31.47 -3.49 34.21
CA ILE A 413 32.27 -2.28 33.95
C ILE A 413 33.26 -2.13 35.11
N ARG A 414 34.57 -2.14 34.81
CA ARG A 414 35.58 -1.60 35.73
C ARG A 414 35.72 -0.10 35.44
N VAL A 415 35.57 0.69 36.50
CA VAL A 415 35.91 2.12 36.55
C VAL A 415 37.42 2.27 36.56
#